data_AF-A0A067T415-F1
#
_entry.id   AF-A0A067T415-F1
#
_cell.length_a   1.000
_cell.length_b   1.000
_cell.length_c   1.000
_cell.angle_alpha   90.00
_cell.angle_beta   90.00
_cell.angle_gamma   90.00
#
_symmetry.space_group_name_H-M   'P 1'
#
loop_
_entity.id
_entity.type
_entity.pdbx_description
1 polymer ?
#
loop_
_entity_poly.entity_id
_entity_poly.type
_entity_poly.pdbx_seq_one_letter_code
_entity_poly.pdbx_strand_id
1 'polypeptide(L)'
;MSTFKKLIIISLVLSTLTVAILIANYIIINQSPFIHTRWGTQQSSRALAIIAFVVVIVSAFNVLVKIPNLLNVILDIVVAVCLIEWTFGLIASFPSGDWCTPWGSGPNQQPDPKCEDWKLTVIIILTGIAAGLGAILGIIQISLLVLRSAAIFRTKFWKIPAAWSIPTGKISFQISLKVVEEEGGTTGGREGQSTNASSGSGHGPLYL
;
A
#
# COMPACT_ATOMS: atom_id res chain seq x y z
N MET A 1 -21.46 -3.84 -17.52
CA MET A 1 -20.57 -2.67 -17.30
C MET A 1 -21.04 -1.77 -16.15
N SER A 2 -22.36 -1.62 -15.90
CA SER A 2 -22.90 -0.79 -14.79
C SER A 2 -22.53 -1.29 -13.38
N THR A 3 -22.49 -2.60 -13.15
CA THR A 3 -22.24 -3.20 -11.83
C THR A 3 -20.82 -2.99 -11.31
N PHE A 4 -19.80 -3.09 -12.16
CA PHE A 4 -18.40 -2.91 -11.78
C PHE A 4 -18.09 -1.48 -11.30
N LYS A 5 -18.60 -0.47 -12.00
CA LYS A 5 -18.45 0.93 -11.59
C LYS A 5 -19.12 1.20 -10.24
N LYS A 6 -20.32 0.63 -10.02
CA LYS A 6 -21.02 0.74 -8.73
C LYS A 6 -20.19 0.15 -7.58
N LEU A 7 -19.61 -1.03 -7.76
CA LEU A 7 -18.76 -1.65 -6.74
C LEU A 7 -17.50 -0.83 -6.42
N ILE A 8 -16.86 -0.23 -7.43
CA ILE A 8 -15.70 0.65 -7.21
C ILE A 8 -16.11 1.90 -6.41
N ILE A 9 -17.23 2.53 -6.76
CA ILE A 9 -17.72 3.72 -6.04
C ILE A 9 -18.07 3.35 -4.59
N ILE A 10 -18.76 2.23 -4.37
CA ILE A 10 -19.08 1.73 -3.02
C ILE A 10 -17.80 1.46 -2.24
N SER A 11 -16.80 0.81 -2.87
CA SER A 11 -15.50 0.54 -2.25
C SER A 11 -14.78 1.84 -1.88
N LEU A 12 -14.82 2.87 -2.74
CA LEU A 12 -14.22 4.18 -2.48
C LEU A 12 -14.88 4.89 -1.30
N VAL A 13 -16.22 4.93 -1.26
CA VAL A 13 -16.97 5.55 -0.16
C VAL A 13 -16.71 4.81 1.15
N LEU A 14 -16.80 3.48 1.12
CA LEU A 14 -16.62 2.64 2.30
C LEU A 14 -15.20 2.73 2.84
N SER A 15 -14.18 2.70 1.97
CA SER A 15 -12.77 2.83 2.39
C SER A 15 -12.48 4.21 2.97
N THR A 16 -13.05 5.29 2.40
CA THR A 16 -12.92 6.64 2.96
C THR A 16 -13.53 6.74 4.35
N LEU A 17 -14.73 6.17 4.52
CA LEU A 17 -15.40 6.11 5.82
C LEU A 17 -14.59 5.30 6.85
N THR A 18 -14.08 4.14 6.45
CA THR A 18 -13.24 3.29 7.30
C THR A 18 -11.96 4.02 7.75
N VAL A 19 -11.29 4.75 6.84
CA VAL A 19 -10.11 5.55 7.19
C VAL A 19 -10.46 6.62 8.22
N ALA A 20 -11.56 7.35 8.04
CA ALA A 20 -11.99 8.38 8.99
C ALA A 20 -12.25 7.81 10.39
N ILE A 21 -12.93 6.65 10.46
CA ILE A 21 -13.21 5.95 11.72
C ILE A 21 -11.92 5.45 12.37
N LEU A 22 -10.99 4.89 11.61
CA LEU A 22 -9.70 4.41 12.13
C LEU A 22 -8.83 5.56 12.65
N ILE A 23 -8.83 6.72 11.98
CA ILE A 23 -8.14 7.93 12.46
C ILE A 23 -8.75 8.40 13.78
N ALA A 24 -10.09 8.47 13.86
CA ALA A 24 -10.78 8.82 15.11
C ALA A 24 -10.42 7.85 16.23
N ASN A 25 -10.43 6.53 15.94
CA ASN A 25 -10.06 5.50 16.90
C ASN A 25 -8.61 5.67 17.38
N TYR A 26 -7.68 5.95 16.46
CA TYR A 26 -6.27 6.19 16.80
C TYR A 26 -6.10 7.39 17.74
N ILE A 27 -6.77 8.51 17.45
CA ILE A 27 -6.71 9.73 18.29
C ILE A 27 -7.26 9.43 19.69
N ILE A 28 -8.41 8.75 19.77
CA ILE A 28 -9.04 8.38 21.05
C ILE A 28 -8.15 7.46 21.87
N ILE A 29 -7.58 6.41 21.26
CA ILE A 29 -6.66 5.47 21.95
C ILE A 29 -5.42 6.21 22.48
N ASN A 30 -4.96 7.26 21.77
CA ASN A 30 -3.80 8.02 22.19
C ASN A 30 -4.09 9.00 23.33
N GLN A 31 -5.30 9.58 23.39
CA GLN A 31 -5.72 10.55 24.41
C GLN A 31 -6.29 9.91 25.69
N SER A 32 -6.64 8.64 25.64
CA SER A 32 -7.30 7.92 26.73
C SER A 32 -6.32 7.44 27.80
N PRO A 33 -6.78 7.27 29.05
CA PRO A 33 -5.95 6.88 30.18
C PRO A 33 -5.63 5.36 30.20
N PHE A 34 -5.52 4.71 29.04
CA PHE A 34 -5.19 3.28 28.97
C PHE A 34 -3.72 3.05 29.28
N ILE A 35 -3.47 2.26 30.31
CA ILE A 35 -2.13 1.98 30.83
C ILE A 35 -1.57 0.71 30.20
N HIS A 36 -2.42 -0.29 29.96
CA HIS A 36 -2.00 -1.62 29.53
C HIS A 36 -2.53 -2.02 28.16
N THR A 37 -1.79 -2.91 27.47
CA THR A 37 -2.16 -3.66 26.24
C THR A 37 -2.70 -2.90 25.01
N ARG A 38 -2.78 -1.56 25.03
CA ARG A 38 -3.26 -0.74 23.89
C ARG A 38 -2.42 -0.84 22.61
N TRP A 39 -1.16 -1.29 22.71
CA TRP A 39 -0.20 -1.27 21.61
C TRP A 39 -0.64 -2.15 20.42
N GLY A 40 -1.18 -3.35 20.69
CA GLY A 40 -1.62 -4.27 19.65
C GLY A 40 -2.76 -3.69 18.80
N THR A 41 -3.75 -3.08 19.44
CA THR A 41 -4.88 -2.41 18.78
C THR A 41 -4.43 -1.14 18.06
N GLN A 42 -3.53 -0.36 18.66
CA GLN A 42 -2.99 0.85 18.05
C GLN A 42 -2.22 0.51 16.77
N GLN A 43 -1.36 -0.51 16.80
CA GLN A 43 -0.61 -0.96 15.63
C GLN A 43 -1.53 -1.55 14.56
N SER A 44 -2.47 -2.41 14.94
CA SER A 44 -3.42 -3.03 14.00
C SER A 44 -4.33 -1.98 13.35
N SER A 45 -4.84 -1.03 14.14
CA SER A 45 -5.66 0.08 13.65
C SER A 45 -4.87 0.97 12.68
N ARG A 46 -3.62 1.31 13.03
CA ARG A 46 -2.73 2.09 12.15
C ARG A 46 -2.45 1.38 10.83
N ALA A 47 -2.11 0.10 10.88
CA ALA A 47 -1.82 -0.70 9.68
C ALA A 47 -3.07 -0.81 8.79
N LEU A 48 -4.23 -1.11 9.38
CA LEU A 48 -5.50 -1.17 8.66
C LEU A 48 -5.85 0.19 8.04
N ALA A 49 -5.56 1.31 8.73
CA ALA A 49 -5.80 2.65 8.19
C ALA A 49 -4.93 2.96 6.98
N ILE A 50 -3.64 2.59 7.04
CA ILE A 50 -2.70 2.74 5.91
C ILE A 50 -3.20 1.93 4.71
N ILE A 51 -3.59 0.68 4.91
CA ILE A 51 -4.08 -0.18 3.82
C ILE A 51 -5.39 0.35 3.26
N ALA A 52 -6.34 0.74 4.12
CA ALA A 52 -7.60 1.35 3.68
C ALA A 52 -7.37 2.66 2.90
N PHE A 53 -6.35 3.44 3.28
CA PHE A 53 -5.96 4.64 2.53
C PHE A 53 -5.36 4.30 1.15
N VAL A 54 -4.54 3.25 1.06
CA VAL A 54 -4.08 2.72 -0.24
C VAL A 54 -5.27 2.29 -1.10
N VAL A 55 -6.29 1.65 -0.50
CA VAL A 55 -7.53 1.30 -1.21
C VAL A 55 -8.25 2.53 -1.77
N VAL A 56 -8.33 3.63 -1.00
CA VAL A 56 -8.91 4.89 -1.47
C VAL A 56 -8.15 5.41 -2.70
N ILE A 57 -6.82 5.48 -2.63
CA ILE A 57 -5.97 5.96 -3.73
C ILE A 57 -6.15 5.09 -4.98
N VAL A 58 -6.04 3.77 -4.83
CA VAL A 58 -6.17 2.81 -5.92
C VAL A 58 -7.56 2.86 -6.54
N SER A 59 -8.61 2.98 -5.72
CA SER A 59 -9.99 3.10 -6.20
C SER A 59 -10.20 4.40 -6.96
N ALA A 60 -9.65 5.51 -6.47
CA ALA A 60 -9.70 6.80 -7.16
C ALA A 60 -8.99 6.73 -8.52
N PHE A 61 -7.77 6.17 -8.57
CA PHE A 61 -7.07 5.97 -9.84
C PHE A 61 -7.83 5.07 -10.80
N ASN A 62 -8.47 4.00 -10.32
CA ASN A 62 -9.30 3.11 -11.14
C ASN A 62 -10.57 3.78 -11.69
N VAL A 63 -11.08 4.82 -11.01
CA VAL A 63 -12.20 5.63 -11.53
C VAL A 63 -11.71 6.61 -12.60
N LEU A 64 -10.53 7.22 -12.40
CA LEU A 64 -9.99 8.26 -13.27
C LEU A 64 -9.28 7.71 -14.52
N VAL A 65 -8.59 6.59 -14.39
CA VAL A 65 -7.70 6.03 -15.42
C VAL A 65 -8.08 4.58 -15.71
N LYS A 66 -8.08 4.20 -17.00
CA LYS A 66 -8.28 2.81 -17.42
C LYS A 66 -6.98 2.02 -17.23
N ILE A 67 -6.79 1.47 -16.03
CA ILE A 67 -5.65 0.61 -15.70
C ILE A 67 -5.81 -0.78 -16.34
N PRO A 68 -4.74 -1.41 -16.85
CA PRO A 68 -4.79 -2.79 -17.34
C PRO A 68 -5.34 -3.77 -16.30
N ASN A 69 -6.24 -4.66 -16.71
CA ASN A 69 -6.91 -5.61 -15.80
C ASN A 69 -5.94 -6.48 -15.00
N LEU A 70 -4.78 -6.82 -15.57
CA LEU A 70 -3.79 -7.70 -14.92
C LEU A 70 -3.13 -7.03 -13.72
N LEU A 71 -2.75 -5.74 -13.83
CA LEU A 71 -2.19 -4.98 -12.70
C LEU A 71 -3.21 -4.86 -11.57
N ASN A 72 -4.46 -4.62 -11.96
CA ASN A 72 -5.60 -4.51 -11.04
C ASN A 72 -5.86 -5.82 -10.26
N VAL A 73 -5.70 -6.98 -10.89
CA VAL A 73 -5.83 -8.28 -10.21
C VAL A 73 -4.72 -8.49 -9.17
N ILE A 74 -3.46 -8.20 -9.51
CA ILE A 74 -2.34 -8.35 -8.55
C ILE A 74 -2.58 -7.45 -7.34
N LEU A 75 -2.98 -6.21 -7.59
CA LEU A 75 -3.24 -5.22 -6.56
C LEU A 75 -4.40 -5.63 -5.65
N ASP A 76 -5.50 -6.15 -6.20
CA ASP A 76 -6.62 -6.64 -5.41
C ASP A 76 -6.23 -7.83 -4.52
N ILE A 77 -5.38 -8.74 -5.00
CA ILE A 77 -4.89 -9.88 -4.20
C ILE A 77 -4.13 -9.37 -2.99
N VAL A 78 -3.13 -8.49 -3.20
CA VAL A 78 -2.31 -7.95 -2.12
C VAL A 78 -3.17 -7.18 -1.13
N VAL A 79 -4.03 -6.29 -1.62
CA VAL A 79 -4.93 -5.49 -0.78
C VAL A 79 -5.90 -6.37 0.01
N ALA A 80 -6.51 -7.38 -0.61
CA ALA A 80 -7.45 -8.27 0.06
C ALA A 80 -6.78 -9.07 1.18
N VAL A 81 -5.60 -9.66 0.91
CA VAL A 81 -4.84 -10.40 1.93
C VAL A 81 -4.47 -9.49 3.10
N CYS A 82 -3.92 -8.31 2.83
CA CYS A 82 -3.56 -7.36 3.87
C CYS A 82 -4.78 -6.88 4.67
N LEU A 83 -5.89 -6.54 4.01
CA LEU A 83 -7.12 -6.14 4.73
C LEU A 83 -7.61 -7.23 5.67
N ILE A 84 -7.61 -8.48 5.22
CA ILE A 84 -8.08 -9.62 6.02
C ILE A 84 -7.15 -9.86 7.20
N GLU A 85 -5.84 -9.92 6.97
CA GLU A 85 -4.83 -10.13 8.00
C GLU A 85 -4.93 -9.06 9.10
N TRP A 86 -4.94 -7.78 8.73
CA TRP A 86 -4.98 -6.69 9.70
C TRP A 86 -6.36 -6.50 10.34
N THR A 87 -7.44 -6.90 9.67
CA THR A 87 -8.77 -6.95 10.29
C THR A 87 -8.82 -8.04 11.37
N PHE A 88 -8.29 -9.24 11.09
CA PHE A 88 -8.20 -10.29 12.11
C PHE A 88 -7.24 -9.92 13.24
N GLY A 89 -6.12 -9.26 12.94
CA GLY A 89 -5.20 -8.71 13.94
C GLY A 89 -5.89 -7.68 14.86
N LEU A 90 -6.73 -6.82 14.28
CA LEU A 90 -7.55 -5.88 15.04
C LEU A 90 -8.57 -6.61 15.92
N ILE A 91 -9.23 -7.66 15.40
CA ILE A 91 -10.18 -8.51 16.15
C ILE A 91 -9.49 -9.23 17.32
N ALA A 92 -8.32 -9.81 17.09
CA ALA A 92 -7.54 -10.49 18.12
C ALA A 92 -7.03 -9.53 19.19
N SER A 93 -6.83 -8.25 18.82
CA SER A 93 -6.42 -7.18 19.72
C SER A 93 -7.61 -6.38 20.26
N PHE A 94 -8.81 -6.96 20.34
CA PHE A 94 -9.95 -6.24 20.94
C PHE A 94 -9.67 -5.89 22.40
N PRO A 95 -10.19 -4.74 22.88
CA PRO A 95 -10.01 -4.33 24.26
C PRO A 95 -10.55 -5.40 25.23
N SER A 96 -9.67 -5.88 26.12
CA SER A 96 -10.00 -6.83 27.18
C SER A 96 -10.28 -6.11 28.51
N GLY A 97 -10.69 -6.86 29.53
CA GLY A 97 -10.82 -6.39 30.92
C GLY A 97 -9.59 -5.59 31.40
N ASP A 98 -8.41 -6.02 30.97
CA ASP A 98 -7.13 -5.65 31.58
C ASP A 98 -6.59 -4.29 31.14
N TRP A 99 -7.23 -3.63 30.18
CA TRP A 99 -6.80 -2.32 29.65
C TRP A 99 -6.80 -1.20 30.69
N CYS A 100 -7.68 -1.33 31.67
CA CYS A 100 -7.86 -0.39 32.77
C CYS A 100 -7.15 -0.84 34.05
N THR A 101 -6.49 -1.99 34.05
CA THR A 101 -5.80 -2.52 35.21
C THR A 101 -4.33 -2.06 35.18
N PRO A 102 -3.87 -1.27 36.18
CA PRO A 102 -2.46 -0.89 36.25
C PRO A 102 -1.56 -2.13 36.36
N TRP A 103 -0.33 -2.02 35.90
CA TRP A 103 0.64 -3.11 36.01
C TRP A 103 0.93 -3.40 37.49
N GLY A 104 0.85 -4.67 37.88
CA GLY A 104 1.07 -5.11 39.27
C GLY A 104 -0.12 -4.93 40.21
N SER A 105 -1.31 -4.58 39.69
CA SER A 105 -2.54 -4.55 40.50
C SER A 105 -2.88 -5.95 41.00
N GLY A 106 -3.23 -6.07 42.28
CA GLY A 106 -3.78 -7.32 42.82
C GLY A 106 -5.13 -7.66 42.19
N PRO A 107 -5.60 -8.92 42.30
CA PRO A 107 -6.83 -9.41 41.66
C PRO A 107 -8.13 -8.68 42.09
N ASN A 108 -8.07 -7.84 43.13
CA ASN A 108 -9.23 -7.16 43.72
C ASN A 108 -9.22 -5.63 43.52
N GLN A 109 -8.27 -5.08 42.78
CA GLN A 109 -8.22 -3.64 42.56
C GLN A 109 -9.26 -3.24 41.51
N GLN A 110 -10.22 -2.40 41.90
CA GLN A 110 -11.22 -1.88 40.97
C GLN A 110 -10.56 -0.93 39.96
N PRO A 111 -10.87 -1.06 38.65
CA PRO A 111 -10.40 -0.14 37.63
C PRO A 111 -10.97 1.27 37.86
N ASP A 112 -10.25 2.29 37.39
CA ASP A 112 -10.76 3.67 37.42
C ASP A 112 -12.09 3.72 36.64
N PRO A 113 -13.19 4.21 37.25
CA PRO A 113 -14.50 4.28 36.58
C PRO A 113 -14.44 5.08 35.27
N LYS A 114 -13.57 6.10 35.18
CA LYS A 114 -13.38 6.84 33.94
C LYS A 114 -12.81 5.95 32.84
N CYS A 115 -11.89 5.05 33.16
CA CYS A 115 -11.30 4.17 32.15
C CYS A 115 -12.34 3.22 31.56
N GLU A 116 -13.22 2.66 32.39
CA GLU A 116 -14.30 1.77 31.94
C GLU A 116 -15.31 2.49 31.05
N ASP A 117 -15.70 3.74 31.37
CA ASP A 117 -16.60 4.54 30.53
C ASP A 117 -16.02 4.78 29.12
N TRP A 118 -14.74 5.14 29.04
CA TRP A 118 -14.04 5.36 27.76
C TRP A 118 -13.88 4.08 26.94
N LYS A 119 -13.59 2.97 27.63
CA LYS A 119 -13.41 1.65 27.02
C LYS A 119 -14.70 1.15 26.37
N LEU A 120 -15.81 1.19 27.12
CA LEU A 120 -17.07 0.64 26.67
C LEU A 120 -17.66 1.44 25.50
N THR A 121 -17.84 2.74 25.69
CA THR A 121 -18.57 3.56 24.73
C THR A 121 -17.75 3.82 23.48
N VAL A 122 -16.46 4.10 23.62
CA VAL A 122 -15.68 4.61 22.49
C VAL A 122 -14.88 3.51 21.84
N ILE A 123 -14.15 2.67 22.57
CA ILE A 123 -13.30 1.67 21.90
C ILE A 123 -14.12 0.50 21.39
N ILE A 124 -14.96 -0.11 22.21
CA ILE A 124 -15.66 -1.35 21.80
C ILE A 124 -16.55 -1.06 20.59
N ILE A 125 -17.30 0.05 20.62
CA ILE A 125 -18.18 0.42 19.51
C ILE A 125 -17.36 0.84 18.29
N LEU A 126 -16.40 1.75 18.43
CA LEU A 126 -15.69 2.31 17.28
C LEU A 126 -14.72 1.30 16.65
N THR A 127 -14.03 0.49 17.45
CA THR A 127 -13.18 -0.62 16.99
C THR A 127 -14.02 -1.76 16.43
N GLY A 128 -15.18 -2.05 17.03
CA GLY A 128 -16.22 -2.94 16.50
C GLY A 128 -16.63 -2.58 15.08
N ILE A 129 -17.04 -1.31 14.90
CA ILE A 129 -17.44 -0.78 13.59
C ILE A 129 -16.26 -0.80 12.62
N ALA A 130 -15.07 -0.37 13.06
CA ALA A 130 -13.88 -0.36 12.20
C ALA A 130 -13.50 -1.77 11.71
N ALA A 131 -13.52 -2.77 12.59
CA ALA A 131 -13.26 -4.17 12.25
C ALA A 131 -14.34 -4.71 11.30
N GLY A 132 -15.61 -4.43 11.58
CA GLY A 132 -16.72 -4.82 10.70
C GLY A 132 -16.61 -4.22 9.31
N LEU A 133 -16.31 -2.91 9.21
CA LEU A 133 -16.09 -2.24 7.93
C LEU A 133 -14.84 -2.74 7.21
N GLY A 134 -13.76 -3.04 7.93
CA GLY A 134 -12.56 -3.68 7.39
C GLY A 134 -12.86 -5.05 6.77
N ALA A 135 -13.65 -5.87 7.45
CA ALA A 135 -14.09 -7.17 6.94
C ALA A 135 -14.97 -7.03 5.68
N ILE A 136 -15.95 -6.11 5.70
CA ILE A 136 -16.80 -5.83 4.53
C ILE A 136 -15.94 -5.35 3.35
N LEU A 137 -14.96 -4.48 3.58
CA LEU A 137 -14.01 -4.06 2.55
C LEU A 137 -13.22 -5.24 1.98
N GLY A 138 -12.72 -6.14 2.84
CA GLY A 138 -12.05 -7.36 2.40
C GLY A 138 -12.92 -8.22 1.48
N ILE A 139 -14.19 -8.42 1.84
CA ILE A 139 -15.17 -9.18 1.03
C ILE A 139 -15.43 -8.49 -0.32
N ILE A 140 -15.56 -7.15 -0.33
CA ILE A 140 -15.73 -6.37 -1.56
C ILE A 140 -14.51 -6.53 -2.47
N GLN A 141 -13.30 -6.50 -1.91
CA GLN A 141 -12.07 -6.67 -2.69
C GLN A 141 -11.95 -8.08 -3.26
N ILE A 142 -12.29 -9.12 -2.49
CA ILE A 142 -12.39 -10.50 -3.02
C ILE A 142 -13.42 -10.57 -4.16
N SER A 143 -14.57 -9.91 -4.01
CA SER A 143 -15.61 -9.89 -5.04
C SER A 143 -15.13 -9.21 -6.33
N LEU A 144 -14.42 -8.08 -6.22
CA LEU A 144 -13.79 -7.39 -7.34
C LEU A 144 -12.73 -8.26 -8.02
N LEU A 145 -11.90 -8.94 -7.23
CA LEU A 145 -10.89 -9.88 -7.71
C LEU A 145 -11.52 -11.01 -8.53
N VAL A 146 -12.59 -11.64 -8.03
CA VAL A 146 -13.30 -12.71 -8.74
C VAL A 146 -13.90 -12.20 -10.05
N LEU A 147 -14.54 -11.02 -10.03
CA LEU A 147 -15.12 -10.43 -11.23
C LEU A 147 -14.06 -10.09 -12.28
N ARG A 148 -12.91 -9.53 -11.88
CA ARG A 148 -11.79 -9.21 -12.78
C ARG A 148 -11.14 -10.47 -13.33
N SER A 149 -10.95 -11.48 -12.49
CA SER A 149 -10.44 -12.79 -12.91
C SER A 149 -11.35 -13.43 -13.95
N ALA A 150 -12.67 -13.46 -13.69
CA ALA A 150 -13.66 -13.97 -14.64
C ALA A 150 -13.65 -13.20 -15.97
N ALA A 151 -13.46 -11.87 -15.92
CA ALA A 151 -13.32 -11.06 -17.13
C ALA A 151 -12.07 -11.45 -17.93
N ILE A 152 -10.91 -11.65 -17.28
CA ILE A 152 -9.67 -12.09 -17.92
C ILE A 152 -9.84 -13.48 -18.55
N PHE A 153 -10.43 -14.43 -17.83
CA PHE A 153 -10.70 -15.77 -18.37
C PHE A 153 -11.59 -15.72 -19.62
N ARG A 154 -12.63 -14.87 -19.61
CA ARG A 154 -13.51 -14.69 -20.77
C ARG A 154 -12.82 -14.07 -21.97
N THR A 155 -11.87 -13.16 -21.76
CA THR A 155 -11.11 -12.56 -22.86
C THR A 155 -10.20 -13.55 -23.60
N LYS A 156 -10.13 -14.82 -23.16
CA LYS A 156 -9.27 -15.86 -23.75
C LYS A 156 -7.84 -15.34 -23.92
N PHE A 157 -7.35 -14.54 -22.96
CA PHE A 157 -5.99 -14.00 -22.99
C PHE A 157 -4.93 -15.10 -23.17
N TRP A 158 -5.24 -16.30 -22.66
CA TRP A 158 -4.45 -17.53 -22.81
C TRP A 158 -4.42 -18.15 -24.22
N LYS A 159 -5.35 -17.78 -25.12
CA LYS A 159 -5.38 -18.27 -26.51
C LYS A 159 -4.56 -17.42 -27.47
N ILE A 160 -4.17 -16.22 -27.06
CA ILE A 160 -3.15 -15.47 -27.78
C ILE A 160 -1.84 -15.99 -27.20
N PRO A 161 -1.07 -16.84 -27.92
CA PRO A 161 0.24 -17.22 -27.43
C PRO A 161 0.99 -15.93 -27.13
N ALA A 162 1.65 -15.90 -25.98
CA ALA A 162 2.59 -14.86 -25.60
C ALA A 162 3.83 -14.85 -26.52
N ALA A 163 3.66 -15.03 -27.82
CA ALA A 163 4.43 -14.29 -28.80
C ALA A 163 4.12 -12.83 -28.52
N TRP A 164 4.86 -12.26 -27.55
CA TRP A 164 5.45 -10.95 -27.66
C TRP A 164 5.19 -10.34 -29.04
N SER A 165 4.04 -9.68 -29.20
CA SER A 165 3.95 -8.56 -30.11
C SER A 165 4.75 -7.45 -29.45
N ILE A 166 6.08 -7.65 -29.34
CA ILE A 166 6.96 -6.54 -29.64
C ILE A 166 6.42 -6.07 -30.99
N PRO A 167 5.96 -4.81 -31.10
CA PRO A 167 5.54 -4.30 -32.39
C PRO A 167 6.65 -4.66 -33.36
N THR A 168 6.36 -5.50 -34.34
CA THR A 168 7.24 -5.76 -35.50
C THR A 168 7.34 -4.51 -36.38
N GLY A 169 7.06 -3.32 -35.83
CA GLY A 169 7.67 -2.09 -36.30
C GLY A 169 9.15 -2.23 -36.04
N LYS A 170 9.93 -2.32 -37.11
CA LYS A 170 11.39 -2.31 -37.07
C LYS A 170 11.85 -1.30 -36.02
N ILE A 171 12.31 -1.77 -34.88
CA ILE A 171 13.10 -0.95 -33.96
C ILE A 171 14.44 -0.81 -34.68
N SER A 172 14.53 0.13 -35.62
CA SER A 172 15.79 0.46 -36.27
C SER A 172 16.64 1.17 -35.22
N PHE A 173 17.48 0.41 -34.53
CA PHE A 173 18.62 0.98 -33.82
C PHE A 173 19.54 1.59 -34.88
N GLN A 174 19.33 2.87 -35.17
CA GLN A 174 20.21 3.62 -36.06
C GLN A 174 21.42 4.03 -35.22
N ILE A 175 22.41 3.15 -35.14
CA ILE A 175 23.70 3.47 -34.54
C ILE A 175 24.42 4.37 -35.53
N SER A 176 24.33 5.68 -35.31
CA SER A 176 25.09 6.66 -36.10
C SER A 176 26.54 6.64 -35.61
N LEU A 177 27.33 5.72 -36.16
CA LEU A 177 28.77 5.70 -36.01
C LEU A 177 29.34 6.84 -36.85
N LYS A 178 29.42 8.03 -36.25
CA LYS A 178 30.20 9.14 -36.81
C LYS A 178 31.67 8.78 -36.64
N VAL A 179 32.21 8.06 -37.61
CA VAL A 179 33.65 7.90 -37.78
C VAL A 179 34.18 9.28 -38.12
N VAL A 180 34.81 9.93 -37.15
CA VAL A 180 35.64 11.10 -37.41
C VAL A 180 36.82 10.54 -38.20
N GLU A 181 36.77 10.73 -39.51
CA GLU A 181 37.92 10.51 -40.38
C GLU A 181 38.96 11.53 -39.91
N GLU A 182 39.94 11.02 -39.16
CA GLU A 182 41.10 11.78 -38.76
C GLU A 182 41.89 12.03 -40.05
N GLU A 183 41.61 13.16 -40.70
CA GLU A 183 42.38 13.66 -41.84
C GLU A 183 43.85 13.64 -41.43
N GLY A 184 44.58 12.69 -42.03
CA GLY A 184 46.03 12.55 -41.91
C GLY A 184 46.73 13.76 -42.49
N GLY A 185 46.78 14.82 -41.70
CA GLY A 185 47.61 16.00 -41.89
C GLY A 185 49.06 15.61 -41.69
N THR A 186 49.78 15.52 -42.80
CA THR A 186 51.21 15.24 -42.88
C THR A 186 52.01 16.34 -42.15
N THR A 187 52.73 15.91 -41.12
CA THR A 187 54.09 16.31 -40.74
C THR A 187 54.50 17.77 -40.94
N GLY A 188 54.48 18.54 -39.84
CA GLY A 188 55.20 19.80 -39.69
C GLY A 188 55.33 20.13 -38.21
N GLY A 189 56.43 19.67 -37.60
CA GLY A 189 56.62 19.77 -36.16
C GLY A 189 56.78 21.20 -35.64
N ARG A 190 56.68 21.37 -34.31
CA ARG A 190 57.72 21.94 -33.44
C ARG A 190 57.16 22.24 -32.04
N GLU A 191 57.86 21.68 -31.06
CA GLU A 191 58.06 22.12 -29.67
C GLU A 191 56.87 22.61 -28.83
N GLY A 192 56.64 21.89 -27.72
CA GLY A 192 56.72 22.54 -26.42
C GLY A 192 55.51 22.34 -25.51
N GLN A 193 55.78 21.66 -24.39
CA GLN A 193 55.26 22.01 -23.05
C GLN A 193 53.79 21.62 -22.77
N SER A 194 53.36 21.09 -21.62
CA SER A 194 53.90 20.44 -20.42
C SER A 194 52.65 20.20 -19.56
N THR A 195 52.55 19.04 -18.90
CA THR A 195 51.87 18.82 -17.60
C THR A 195 50.40 19.24 -17.44
N ASN A 196 49.47 18.28 -17.27
CA ASN A 196 49.13 17.78 -15.93
C ASN A 196 48.04 16.70 -15.96
N ALA A 197 48.25 15.71 -15.11
CA ALA A 197 47.34 14.64 -14.77
C ALA A 197 46.18 15.15 -13.88
N SER A 198 45.01 14.50 -13.99
CA SER A 198 44.14 14.28 -12.83
C SER A 198 43.14 13.16 -13.11
N SER A 199 43.37 12.02 -12.46
CA SER A 199 42.42 10.94 -12.28
C SER A 199 41.31 11.36 -11.31
N GLY A 200 40.05 11.26 -11.73
CA GLY A 200 38.88 11.45 -10.85
C GLY A 200 38.10 10.15 -10.68
N SER A 201 38.65 9.21 -9.92
CA SER A 201 37.95 8.01 -9.42
C SER A 201 37.11 8.40 -8.21
N GLY A 202 35.82 8.66 -8.41
CA GLY A 202 34.86 8.94 -7.34
C GLY A 202 34.18 7.66 -6.85
N HIS A 203 34.77 7.00 -5.85
CA HIS A 203 34.06 6.12 -4.92
C HIS A 203 33.29 6.97 -3.91
N GLY A 204 31.97 6.83 -3.88
CA GLY A 204 31.11 7.39 -2.82
C GLY A 204 30.75 6.32 -1.78
N PRO A 205 30.69 6.68 -0.48
CA PRO A 205 30.59 5.70 0.61
C PRO A 205 29.17 5.18 0.84
N LEU A 206 29.12 3.91 1.25
CA LEU A 206 28.02 3.31 1.99
C LEU A 206 27.79 4.11 3.29
N TYR A 207 26.55 4.52 3.54
CA TYR A 207 26.09 4.86 4.87
C TYR A 207 25.23 3.71 5.40
N LEU A 208 25.58 3.29 6.62
CA LEU A 208 24.96 2.26 7.46
C LEU A 208 23.50 2.55 7.77
#